data_AF-A0A497DAI5-F1
#
_entry.id   AF-A0A497DAI5-F1
#
_cell.length_a   1.000
_cell.length_b   1.000
_cell.length_c   1.000
_cell.angle_alpha   90.00
_cell.angle_beta   90.00
_cell.angle_gamma   90.00
#
_symmetry.space_group_name_H-M   'P 1'
#
loop_
_entity.id
_entity.type
_entity.pdbx_description
1 polymer ?
#
loop_
_entity_poly.entity_id
_entity_poly.type
_entity_poly.pdbx_seq_one_letter_code
_entity_poly.pdbx_strand_id
1 'polypeptide(L)' 'MIKRQITEKLVQLTEKFPVVTVTGPRQSGKTTLVKYIFKNYDYVSLENFDVRLRA' A
#
# COMPACT_ATOMS: atom_id res chain seq x y z
N MET A 1 3.62 -4.18 -15.05
CA MET A 1 3.09 -4.77 -13.80
C MET A 1 1.85 -5.60 -14.16
N ILE A 2 1.69 -6.77 -13.55
CA ILE A 2 0.51 -7.63 -13.79
C ILE A 2 -0.73 -7.00 -13.13
N LYS A 3 -1.85 -6.92 -13.85
CA LYS A 3 -3.13 -6.46 -13.29
C LYS A 3 -3.57 -7.41 -12.18
N ARG A 4 -3.61 -6.93 -10.93
CA ARG A 4 -4.07 -7.73 -9.78
C ARG A 4 -5.59 -7.63 -9.68
N GLN A 5 -6.26 -8.75 -9.44
CA GLN A 5 -7.73 -8.79 -9.28
C GLN A 5 -8.21 -7.98 -8.07
N ILE A 6 -7.40 -7.88 -7.02
CA ILE A 6 -7.74 -7.13 -5.80
C ILE A 6 -7.76 -5.60 -5.97
N THR A 7 -7.25 -5.07 -7.08
CA THR A 7 -7.06 -3.62 -7.30
C THR A 7 -8.36 -2.83 -7.10
N GLU A 8 -9.46 -3.25 -7.74
CA GLU A 8 -10.74 -2.54 -7.68
C GLU A 8 -11.30 -2.53 -6.25
N LYS A 9 -11.23 -3.68 -5.56
CA LYS A 9 -11.68 -3.78 -4.18
C LYS A 9 -10.86 -2.91 -3.24
N LEU A 10 -9.55 -2.84 -3.45
CA LEU A 10 -8.65 -2.03 -2.64
C LEU A 10 -8.99 -0.52 -2.75
N VAL A 11 -9.23 -0.02 -3.97
CA VAL A 11 -9.63 1.39 -4.18
C VAL A 11 -10.99 1.69 -3.53
N GLN A 12 -11.97 0.79 -3.67
CA GLN A 12 -13.29 0.97 -3.02
C GLN A 12 -13.20 0.99 -1.50
N LEU A 13 -12.25 0.26 -0.91
CA LEU A 13 -12.06 0.25 0.54
C LEU A 13 -11.44 1.56 1.04
N THR A 14 -10.55 2.17 0.27
CA THR A 14 -9.94 3.47 0.65
C THR A 14 -10.94 4.62 0.67
N GLU A 15 -12.05 4.52 -0.07
CA GLU A 15 -13.14 5.51 -0.02
C GLU A 15 -14.01 5.36 1.24
N LYS A 16 -14.00 4.19 1.87
CA LYS A 16 -14.92 3.85 2.98
C LYS A 16 -14.25 3.79 4.34
N PHE A 17 -12.95 3.52 4.36
CA PHE A 17 -12.20 3.32 5.59
C PHE A 17 -11.01 4.27 5.64
N PRO A 18 -10.78 4.93 6.79
CA PRO A 18 -9.64 5.83 6.96
C PRO A 18 -8.29 5.09 6.94
N VAL A 19 -8.31 3.78 7.22
CA VAL A 19 -7.12 2.93 7.25
C VAL A 19 -7.43 1.62 6.55
N VAL A 20 -6.58 1.24 5.60
CA VAL A 20 -6.67 -0.04 4.87
C VAL A 20 -5.32 -0.75 4.91
N THR A 21 -5.32 -2.01 5.35
CA THR A 21 -4.11 -2.83 5.43
C THR A 21 -4.12 -3.90 4.33
N VAL A 22 -3.04 -3.96 3.54
CA VAL A 22 -2.85 -5.02 2.53
C VAL A 22 -2.00 -6.14 3.12
N THR A 23 -2.60 -7.31 3.32
CA THR A 23 -1.94 -8.50 3.89
C THR A 23 -1.60 -9.52 2.79
N GLY A 24 -0.87 -10.58 3.17
CA GLY A 24 -0.55 -11.71 2.29
C GLY A 24 0.91 -12.18 2.40
N PRO A 25 1.27 -13.29 1.71
CA PRO A 25 2.57 -13.95 1.85
C PRO A 25 3.78 -13.02 1.65
N ARG A 26 4.92 -13.34 2.29
CA ARG A 26 6.18 -12.62 2.06
C ARG A 26 6.51 -12.64 0.55
N GLN A 27 7.05 -11.53 0.03
CA GLN A 27 7.44 -11.38 -1.39
C GLN A 27 6.30 -11.46 -2.44
N SER A 28 5.03 -11.41 -2.05
CA SER A 28 3.90 -11.42 -3.01
C SER A 28 3.71 -10.13 -3.83
N GLY A 29 4.55 -9.11 -3.62
CA GLY A 29 4.51 -7.83 -4.33
C GLY A 29 3.55 -6.79 -3.75
N LYS A 30 3.19 -6.88 -2.46
CA LYS A 30 2.27 -5.97 -1.78
C LYS A 30 2.69 -4.50 -1.89
N THR A 31 3.95 -4.19 -1.56
CA THR A 31 4.50 -2.83 -1.66
C THR A 31 4.42 -2.29 -3.09
N THR A 32 4.73 -3.13 -4.09
CA THR A 32 4.63 -2.77 -5.50
C THR A 32 3.19 -2.48 -5.90
N LEU A 33 2.22 -3.26 -5.42
CA LEU A 33 0.80 -3.05 -5.70
C LEU A 33 0.29 -1.72 -5.15
N VAL A 34 0.55 -1.45 -3.86
CA VAL A 34 0.11 -0.22 -3.21
C VAL A 34 0.73 1.01 -3.88
N LYS A 35 2.06 1.01 -4.11
CA LYS A 35 2.74 2.11 -4.80
C LYS A 35 2.25 2.34 -6.23
N TYR A 36 1.83 1.27 -6.93
CA TYR A 36 1.33 1.39 -8.29
C TYR A 36 -0.09 1.97 -8.36
N ILE A 37 -0.97 1.56 -7.43
CA ILE A 37 -2.36 2.06 -7.36
C ILE A 37 -2.38 3.50 -6.84
N PHE A 38 -1.62 3.76 -5.77
CA PHE A 38 -1.63 5.04 -5.05
C PHE A 38 -0.35 5.85 -5.33
N LYS A 39 -0.10 6.15 -6.61
CA LYS A 39 1.12 6.88 -7.04
C LYS A 39 1.23 8.29 -6.45
N ASN A 40 0.10 8.90 -6.11
CA ASN A 40 0.03 10.26 -5.60
C ASN A 40 0.02 10.30 -4.07
N TYR A 41 0.21 9.16 -3.39
CA TYR A 41 0.23 9.10 -1.94
C TYR A 41 1.67 9.18 -1.45
N ASP A 42 1.85 9.80 -0.29
CA ASP A 42 3.13 9.78 0.39
C ASP A 42 3.46 8.36 0.84
N TYR A 43 4.67 7.92 0.46
CA TYR A 43 5.16 6.61 0.86
C TYR A 43 6.11 6.75 2.05
N VAL A 44 5.69 6.20 3.19
CA VAL A 44 6.45 6.19 4.44
C VAL A 44 6.85 4.75 4.76
N SER A 45 8.17 4.51 4.89
CA SER A 45 8.72 3.20 5.27
C SER A 45 9.07 3.16 6.74
N LEU A 46 8.32 2.41 7.54
CA LEU A 46 8.54 2.28 8.99
C LEU A 46 9.77 1.43 9.36
N GLU A 47 10.35 0.72 8.39
CA GLU A 47 11.60 -0.05 8.57
C GLU A 47 12.84 0.85 8.55
N ASN A 48 12.73 2.08 8.02
CA ASN A 48 13.82 3.03 8.00
C ASN A 48 13.78 3.89 9.28
N PHE A 49 14.84 3.83 10.08
CA PHE A 49 14.95 4.56 11.35
C PHE A 49 14.78 6.08 11.18
N ASP A 50 15.30 6.65 10.09
CA ASP A 50 15.19 8.08 9.81
C ASP A 50 13.74 8.50 9.51
N VAL A 51 12.94 7.60 8.95
CA VAL A 51 11.53 7.84 8.67
C VAL A 51 10.70 7.71 9.95
N ARG A 52 11.08 6.78 10.85
CA ARG A 52 10.38 6.56 12.12
C ARG A 52 10.44 7.75 13.07
N LEU A 53 11.46 8.61 12.96
CA LEU A 53 11.60 9.83 13.75
C LEU A 53 10.81 11.03 13.20
N ARG A 54 10.29 10.93 11.97
CA ARG A 54 9.63 12.04 11.24
C ARG A 54 8.13 11.84 10.96
N ALA A 55 7.61 10.63 11.17
CA ALA A 55 6.19 10.30 11.08
C ALA A 55 5.50 10.48 12.43
#